data_AF-A0A7Y1UWQ2-F1
#
_entry.id   AF-A0A7Y1UWQ2-F1
#
_cell.length_a   1.000
_cell.length_b   1.000
_cell.length_c   1.000
_cell.angle_alpha   90.00
_cell.angle_beta   90.00
_cell.angle_gamma   90.00
#
_symmetry.space_group_name_H-M   'P 1'
#
loop_
_entity.id
_entity.type
_entity.pdbx_description
1 polymer ?
#
loop_
_entity_poly.entity_id
_entity_poly.type
_entity_poly.pdbx_seq_one_letter_code
_entity_poly.pdbx_strand_id
1 'polypeptide(L)'
;MRRMILALTLVLVAAACGGDEGETTAPSQFPTGSVRSWFDALEANDIAGALELTYERSMLVIVGAENDLPSSDLAALLRRGATPESAEAYLADFATALRERYSSSLADVAVDGFSQIGDSFAAVTVTGDGQATIITRRNEDGVWQIDLVGTLGPALIGQVRSLLDNAEDDEDGATIRQTFEMEIIPSLEAVTAHDPANLTLASELRVLKSELGL
;
A
#
# COMPACT_ATOMS: atom_id res chain seq x y z
N MET A 1 -7.46 22.04 6.01
CA MET A 1 -7.29 20.57 6.09
C MET A 1 -8.65 19.94 5.97
N ARG A 2 -8.96 19.38 4.80
CA ARG A 2 -10.26 18.78 4.50
C ARG A 2 -10.22 17.36 5.06
N ARG A 3 -10.94 17.09 6.15
CA ARG A 3 -11.09 15.74 6.70
C ARG A 3 -11.84 14.90 5.68
N MET A 4 -11.18 13.94 5.05
CA MET A 4 -11.79 13.01 4.11
C MET A 4 -11.95 11.66 4.80
N ILE A 5 -13.18 11.32 5.14
CA ILE A 5 -13.57 10.05 5.73
C ILE A 5 -13.53 9.00 4.61
N LEU A 6 -12.55 8.10 4.66
CA LEU A 6 -12.36 7.03 3.68
C LEU A 6 -13.37 5.90 3.96
N ALA A 7 -14.32 5.67 3.06
CA ALA A 7 -15.23 4.54 3.11
C ALA A 7 -14.61 3.34 2.36
N LEU A 8 -13.84 2.51 3.08
CA LEU A 8 -13.27 1.27 2.53
C LEU A 8 -14.30 0.13 2.62
N THR A 9 -14.68 -0.43 1.47
CA THR A 9 -15.68 -1.50 1.33
C THR A 9 -15.13 -2.83 1.86
N LEU A 10 -15.90 -3.47 2.75
CA LEU A 10 -15.59 -4.75 3.38
C LEU A 10 -15.74 -5.90 2.37
N VAL A 11 -14.67 -6.63 2.05
CA VAL A 11 -14.76 -7.89 1.28
C VAL A 11 -14.56 -9.06 2.26
N LEU A 12 -15.64 -9.79 2.54
CA LEU A 12 -15.60 -11.03 3.32
C LEU A 12 -15.10 -12.16 2.42
N VAL A 13 -13.96 -12.77 2.75
CA VAL A 13 -13.56 -14.07 2.17
C VAL A 13 -13.29 -15.05 3.31
N ALA A 14 -13.92 -16.23 3.22
CA ALA A 14 -13.73 -17.32 4.14
C ALA A 14 -12.30 -17.88 4.04
N ALA A 15 -11.51 -17.72 5.10
CA ALA A 15 -10.18 -18.29 5.21
C ALA A 15 -10.25 -19.82 5.32
N ALA A 16 -9.58 -20.51 4.40
CA ALA A 16 -9.25 -21.92 4.57
C ALA A 16 -8.00 -22.02 5.46
N CYS A 17 -8.14 -22.75 6.56
CA CYS A 17 -7.12 -22.95 7.59
C CYS A 17 -5.81 -23.54 7.05
N GLY A 18 -4.69 -22.95 7.46
CA GLY A 18 -3.35 -23.53 7.44
C GLY A 18 -2.50 -22.76 8.44
N GLY A 19 -2.51 -23.20 9.69
CA GLY A 19 -1.85 -22.52 10.80
C GLY A 19 -0.34 -22.72 10.85
N ASP A 20 0.33 -21.77 11.47
CA ASP A 20 1.43 -22.06 12.38
C ASP A 20 1.43 -20.99 13.49
N GLU A 21 1.43 -21.46 14.74
CA GLU A 21 1.33 -20.65 15.95
C GLU A 21 2.73 -20.20 16.39
N GLY A 22 2.89 -18.90 16.63
CA GLY A 22 3.81 -18.39 17.63
C GLY A 22 5.31 -18.65 17.44
N GLU A 23 5.93 -17.91 16.52
CA GLU A 23 7.35 -17.53 16.67
C GLU A 23 7.47 -16.01 16.55
N THR A 24 8.16 -15.41 17.51
CA THR A 24 8.71 -14.05 17.42
C THR A 24 9.84 -14.07 16.38
N THR A 25 9.46 -14.21 15.11
CA THR A 25 10.37 -14.13 13.96
C THR A 25 11.00 -12.75 13.91
N ALA A 26 12.30 -12.70 13.66
CA ALA A 26 13.01 -11.46 13.33
C ALA A 26 12.21 -10.65 12.28
N PRO A 27 12.13 -9.32 12.41
CA PRO A 27 11.46 -8.48 11.42
C PRO A 27 12.07 -8.75 10.05
N SER A 28 11.23 -8.84 9.00
CA SER A 28 11.53 -8.85 7.55
C SER A 28 11.48 -10.15 6.73
N GLN A 29 11.54 -11.36 7.29
CA GLN A 29 11.64 -12.58 6.43
C GLN A 29 10.29 -13.11 5.90
N PHE A 30 9.20 -12.80 6.60
CA PHE A 30 7.85 -13.24 6.23
C PHE A 30 6.88 -12.05 6.15
N PRO A 31 5.88 -12.09 5.25
CA PRO A 31 4.88 -11.02 5.12
C PRO A 31 4.20 -10.66 6.44
N THR A 32 3.76 -11.65 7.20
CA THR A 32 3.09 -11.46 8.50
C THR A 32 4.01 -10.84 9.54
N GLY A 33 5.30 -11.19 9.53
CA GLY A 33 6.31 -10.59 10.40
C GLY A 33 6.47 -9.10 10.13
N SER A 34 6.58 -8.70 8.85
CA SER A 34 6.69 -7.29 8.47
C SER A 34 5.45 -6.48 8.86
N VAL A 35 4.24 -7.04 8.67
CA VAL A 35 2.99 -6.36 9.08
C VAL A 35 2.92 -6.16 10.59
N ARG A 36 3.27 -7.18 11.39
CA ARG A 36 3.33 -7.06 12.85
C ARG A 36 4.32 -5.98 13.29
N SER A 37 5.55 -6.04 12.78
CA SER A 37 6.58 -5.06 13.11
C SER A 37 6.19 -3.64 12.68
N TRP A 38 5.44 -3.50 11.59
CA TRP A 38 4.96 -2.20 11.14
C TRP A 38 3.87 -1.66 12.08
N PHE A 39 2.91 -2.48 12.50
CA PHE A 39 1.94 -2.09 13.52
C PHE A 39 2.60 -1.76 14.86
N ASP A 40 3.57 -2.55 15.31
CA ASP A 40 4.34 -2.28 16.52
C ASP A 40 5.06 -0.93 16.45
N ALA A 41 5.69 -0.63 15.31
CA ALA A 41 6.38 0.64 15.08
C ALA A 41 5.41 1.82 15.09
N LEU A 42 4.28 1.72 14.37
CA LEU A 42 3.24 2.76 14.37
C LEU A 42 2.63 2.95 15.78
N GLU A 43 2.44 1.87 16.53
CA GLU A 43 1.92 1.92 17.91
C GLU A 43 2.89 2.60 18.86
N ALA A 44 4.18 2.28 18.77
CA ALA A 44 5.24 2.89 19.55
C ALA A 44 5.59 4.33 19.12
N ASN A 45 4.94 4.84 18.06
CA ASN A 45 5.29 6.10 17.40
C ASN A 45 6.76 6.12 16.92
N ASP A 46 7.30 4.94 16.57
CA ASP A 46 8.58 4.77 15.89
C ASP A 46 8.37 4.89 14.38
N ILE A 47 8.27 6.15 13.92
CA ILE A 47 7.94 6.41 12.52
C ILE A 47 9.10 6.04 11.59
N ALA A 48 10.35 6.15 12.05
CA ALA A 48 11.51 5.70 11.28
C ALA A 48 11.46 4.19 11.02
N GLY A 49 11.18 3.38 12.05
CA GLY A 49 10.99 1.95 11.90
C GLY A 49 9.80 1.60 10.98
N ALA A 50 8.70 2.35 11.06
CA ALA A 50 7.56 2.15 10.17
C ALA A 50 7.89 2.51 8.71
N LEU A 51 8.70 3.54 8.46
CA LEU A 51 9.16 3.91 7.11
C LEU A 51 10.05 2.83 6.49
N GLU A 52 10.98 2.25 7.26
CA GLU A 52 11.84 1.16 6.77
C GLU A 52 11.03 -0.07 6.32
N LEU A 53 9.89 -0.30 6.98
CA LEU A 53 8.96 -1.38 6.65
C LEU A 53 7.97 -1.01 5.55
N THR A 54 7.93 0.24 5.08
CA THR A 54 7.00 0.70 4.03
C THR A 54 7.71 0.81 2.69
N TYR A 55 7.08 0.30 1.63
CA TYR A 55 7.63 0.44 0.28
C TYR A 55 7.50 1.90 -0.18
N GLU A 56 8.60 2.65 -0.14
CA GLU A 56 8.63 4.10 -0.34
C GLU A 56 7.90 4.54 -1.60
N ARG A 57 8.17 3.91 -2.75
CA ARG A 57 7.55 4.28 -4.02
C ARG A 57 6.03 4.22 -3.96
N SER A 58 5.47 3.18 -3.32
CA SER A 58 4.02 3.08 -3.13
C SER A 58 3.48 4.21 -2.24
N MET A 59 4.20 4.55 -1.17
CA MET A 59 3.82 5.66 -0.29
C MET A 59 3.80 7.00 -1.02
N LEU A 60 4.83 7.31 -1.80
CA LEU A 60 4.90 8.58 -2.54
C LEU A 60 3.75 8.73 -3.55
N VAL A 61 3.35 7.62 -4.19
CA VAL A 61 2.20 7.60 -5.10
C VAL A 61 0.91 7.87 -4.34
N ILE A 62 0.70 7.23 -3.18
CA ILE A 62 -0.49 7.49 -2.36
C ILE A 62 -0.51 8.94 -1.87
N VAL A 63 0.62 9.47 -1.39
CA VAL A 63 0.75 10.89 -1.02
C VAL A 63 0.37 11.78 -2.20
N GLY A 64 0.87 11.47 -3.40
CA GLY A 64 0.51 12.19 -4.63
C GLY A 64 -0.99 12.16 -4.92
N ALA A 65 -1.61 10.99 -4.83
CA ALA A 65 -3.03 10.76 -5.09
C ALA A 65 -3.94 11.45 -4.07
N GLU A 66 -3.60 11.38 -2.79
CA GLU A 66 -4.40 11.98 -1.71
C GLU A 66 -4.34 13.52 -1.71
N ASN A 67 -3.23 14.09 -2.21
CA ASN A 67 -3.01 15.53 -2.24
C ASN A 67 -3.24 16.17 -3.62
N ASP A 68 -3.62 15.38 -4.64
CA ASP A 68 -3.83 15.84 -6.01
C ASP A 68 -2.62 16.65 -6.54
N LEU A 69 -1.41 16.09 -6.35
CA LEU A 69 -0.18 16.79 -6.69
C LEU A 69 -0.09 17.06 -8.20
N PRO A 70 0.36 18.25 -8.62
CA PRO A 70 0.72 18.50 -10.01
C PRO A 70 1.77 17.51 -10.52
N SER A 71 1.74 17.22 -11.83
CA SER A 71 2.67 16.28 -12.49
C SER A 71 4.14 16.56 -12.14
N SER A 72 4.56 17.83 -12.22
CA SER A 72 5.94 18.23 -11.92
C SER A 72 6.33 18.02 -10.46
N ASP A 73 5.41 18.29 -9.52
CA ASP A 73 5.64 18.08 -8.09
C ASP A 73 5.70 16.58 -7.76
N LEU A 74 4.80 15.77 -8.32
CA LEU A 74 4.83 14.32 -8.18
C LEU A 74 6.10 13.73 -8.78
N ALA A 75 6.47 14.09 -10.01
CA ALA A 75 7.69 13.61 -10.64
C ALA A 75 8.92 13.98 -9.81
N ALA A 76 8.97 15.21 -9.28
CA ALA A 76 10.07 15.64 -8.44
C ALA A 76 10.09 14.94 -7.07
N LEU A 77 8.93 14.57 -6.50
CA LEU A 77 8.82 13.74 -5.31
C LEU A 77 9.31 12.32 -5.59
N LEU A 78 8.90 11.71 -6.71
CA LEU A 78 9.34 10.39 -7.13
C LEU A 78 10.85 10.34 -7.39
N ARG A 79 11.46 11.37 -7.99
CA ARG A 79 12.92 11.37 -8.22
C ARG A 79 13.71 11.52 -6.93
N ARG A 80 13.25 12.38 -6.03
CA ARG A 80 14.02 12.79 -4.84
C ARG A 80 13.74 11.93 -3.60
N GLY A 81 12.63 11.21 -3.59
CA GLY A 81 12.09 10.62 -2.36
C GLY A 81 11.36 11.66 -1.51
N ALA A 82 10.67 11.19 -0.47
CA ALA A 82 10.14 12.10 0.55
C ALA A 82 11.27 12.61 1.44
N THR A 83 11.13 13.82 1.96
CA THR A 83 11.98 14.23 3.10
C THR A 83 11.58 13.39 4.33
N PRO A 84 12.51 13.13 5.26
CA PRO A 84 12.19 12.42 6.50
C PRO A 84 11.00 13.06 7.23
N GLU A 85 10.98 14.39 7.34
CA GLU A 85 9.89 15.12 8.00
C GLU A 85 8.52 14.92 7.33
N SER A 86 8.44 14.96 5.99
CA SER A 86 7.17 14.77 5.28
C SER A 86 6.71 13.31 5.32
N ALA A 87 7.65 12.37 5.22
CA ALA A 87 7.36 10.94 5.35
C ALA A 87 6.87 10.60 6.77
N GLU A 88 7.49 11.21 7.78
CA GLU A 88 7.11 11.05 9.17
C GLU A 88 5.71 11.60 9.46
N ALA A 89 5.44 12.82 9.01
CA ALA A 89 4.13 13.46 9.16
C ALA A 89 3.03 12.63 8.49
N TYR A 90 3.29 12.13 7.29
CA TYR A 90 2.35 11.28 6.57
C TYR A 90 2.02 10.00 7.33
N LEU A 91 3.04 9.25 7.77
CA LEU A 91 2.81 8.00 8.50
C LEU A 91 2.16 8.21 9.87
N ALA A 92 2.41 9.33 10.54
CA ALA A 92 1.74 9.65 11.81
C ALA A 92 0.23 9.89 11.60
N ASP A 93 -0.15 10.64 10.56
CA ASP A 93 -1.55 10.84 10.19
C ASP A 93 -2.20 9.53 9.76
N PHE A 94 -1.49 8.72 8.97
CA PHE A 94 -1.94 7.41 8.54
C PHE A 94 -2.14 6.43 9.71
N ALA A 95 -1.22 6.40 10.69
CA ALA A 95 -1.36 5.61 11.91
C ALA A 95 -2.62 6.00 12.70
N THR A 96 -2.91 7.30 12.76
CA THR A 96 -4.12 7.81 13.40
C THR A 96 -5.36 7.30 12.68
N ALA A 97 -5.39 7.37 11.34
CA ALA A 97 -6.49 6.85 10.54
C ALA A 97 -6.68 5.34 10.69
N LEU A 98 -5.60 4.56 10.75
CA LEU A 98 -5.66 3.11 11.02
C LEU A 98 -6.29 2.83 12.38
N ARG A 99 -5.89 3.56 13.42
CA ARG A 99 -6.46 3.39 14.76
C ARG A 99 -7.95 3.71 14.81
N GLU A 100 -8.35 4.82 14.18
CA GLU A 100 -9.76 5.19 14.07
C GLU A 100 -10.59 4.14 13.33
N ARG A 101 -9.98 3.39 12.41
CA ARG A 101 -10.68 2.45 11.54
C ARG A 101 -10.74 1.01 12.05
N TYR A 102 -9.68 0.53 12.69
CA TYR A 102 -9.50 -0.90 12.98
C TYR A 102 -9.40 -1.23 14.46
N SER A 103 -8.82 -0.36 15.27
CA SER A 103 -8.78 -0.50 16.72
C SER A 103 -8.13 0.72 17.31
N SER A 104 -8.64 1.20 18.44
CA SER A 104 -8.00 2.28 19.19
C SER A 104 -6.53 2.02 19.56
N SER A 105 -6.08 0.75 19.57
CA SER A 105 -4.66 0.38 19.64
C SER A 105 -4.31 -0.60 18.52
N LEU A 106 -3.24 -0.32 17.77
CA LEU A 106 -2.77 -1.23 16.72
C LEU A 106 -2.20 -2.53 17.29
N ALA A 107 -1.83 -2.55 18.58
CA ALA A 107 -1.40 -3.76 19.27
C ALA A 107 -2.53 -4.81 19.42
N ASP A 108 -3.79 -4.38 19.35
CA ASP A 108 -4.95 -5.28 19.42
C ASP A 108 -5.33 -5.86 18.05
N VAL A 109 -4.68 -5.43 16.96
CA VAL A 109 -4.95 -5.94 15.61
C VAL A 109 -4.24 -7.28 15.43
N ALA A 110 -5.02 -8.34 15.28
CA ALA A 110 -4.49 -9.67 14.98
C ALA A 110 -3.97 -9.72 13.54
N VAL A 111 -2.81 -10.36 13.35
CA VAL A 111 -2.25 -10.68 12.03
C VAL A 111 -2.40 -12.18 11.82
N ASP A 112 -3.45 -12.56 11.10
CA ASP A 112 -4.00 -13.93 11.10
C ASP A 112 -3.25 -14.90 10.18
N GLY A 113 -2.68 -14.40 9.09
CA GLY A 113 -1.98 -15.22 8.10
C GLY A 113 -1.72 -14.46 6.80
N PHE A 114 -1.13 -15.13 5.81
CA PHE A 114 -0.92 -14.55 4.49
C PHE A 114 -1.18 -15.54 3.35
N SER A 115 -1.54 -14.99 2.19
CA SER A 115 -1.60 -15.69 0.91
C SER A 115 -0.54 -15.12 -0.02
N GLN A 116 0.32 -15.99 -0.53
CA GLN A 116 1.36 -15.61 -1.50
C GLN A 116 0.72 -15.27 -2.86
N ILE A 117 1.20 -14.20 -3.52
CA ILE A 117 0.76 -13.74 -4.84
C ILE A 117 1.98 -13.62 -5.75
N GLY A 118 2.20 -14.64 -6.59
CA GLY A 118 3.45 -14.76 -7.34
C GLY A 118 4.67 -14.85 -6.41
N ASP A 119 5.84 -14.40 -6.85
CA ASP A 119 7.07 -14.48 -6.04
C ASP A 119 7.35 -13.22 -5.22
N SER A 120 6.74 -12.09 -5.60
CA SER A 120 7.09 -10.76 -5.09
C SER A 120 6.02 -10.11 -4.23
N PHE A 121 4.82 -10.69 -4.11
CA PHE A 121 3.72 -10.10 -3.36
C PHE A 121 3.08 -11.11 -2.42
N ALA A 122 2.46 -10.60 -1.35
CA ALA A 122 1.61 -11.38 -0.46
C ALA A 122 0.50 -10.51 0.12
N ALA A 123 -0.68 -11.10 0.26
CA ALA A 123 -1.82 -10.51 0.97
C ALA A 123 -1.85 -11.03 2.40
N VAL A 124 -1.75 -10.13 3.37
CA VAL A 124 -1.79 -10.44 4.80
C VAL A 124 -3.16 -10.06 5.35
N THR A 125 -3.86 -11.02 5.96
CA THR A 125 -5.14 -10.75 6.61
C THR A 125 -4.91 -10.23 8.02
N VAL A 126 -5.59 -9.13 8.35
CA VAL A 126 -5.57 -8.52 9.67
C VAL A 126 -6.98 -8.36 10.20
N THR A 127 -7.16 -8.56 11.51
CA THR A 127 -8.46 -8.50 12.18
C THR A 127 -8.38 -7.65 13.45
N GLY A 128 -9.18 -6.59 13.50
CA GLY A 128 -9.48 -5.81 14.71
C GLY A 128 -10.99 -5.68 14.89
N ASP A 129 -11.51 -4.46 14.95
CA ASP A 129 -12.95 -4.12 14.87
C ASP A 129 -13.58 -4.54 13.51
N GLY A 130 -12.75 -4.83 12.52
CA GLY A 130 -13.13 -5.46 11.26
C GLY A 130 -11.93 -6.20 10.64
N GLN A 131 -12.21 -6.92 9.56
CA GLN A 131 -11.18 -7.60 8.77
C GLN A 131 -10.70 -6.69 7.63
N ALA A 132 -9.39 -6.70 7.37
CA ALA A 132 -8.76 -6.06 6.23
C ALA A 132 -7.63 -6.91 5.65
N THR A 133 -7.19 -6.51 4.46
CA THR A 133 -6.03 -7.09 3.80
C THR A 133 -4.96 -6.02 3.64
N ILE A 134 -3.74 -6.32 4.09
CA ILE A 134 -2.55 -5.53 3.85
C ILE A 134 -1.75 -6.22 2.76
N ILE A 135 -1.40 -5.49 1.69
CA ILE A 135 -0.51 -6.02 0.66
C ILE A 135 0.93 -5.73 1.05
N THR A 136 1.76 -6.74 0.90
CA THR A 136 3.20 -6.64 1.07
C THR A 136 3.89 -6.96 -0.23
N ARG A 137 5.04 -6.32 -0.45
CA ARG A 137 5.93 -6.53 -1.57
C ARG A 137 7.30 -6.92 -1.07
N ARG A 138 7.92 -7.89 -1.73
CA ARG A 138 9.30 -8.29 -1.48
C ARG A 138 10.24 -7.42 -2.31
N ASN A 139 11.18 -6.76 -1.65
CA ASN A 139 12.22 -5.99 -2.33
C ASN A 139 13.34 -6.90 -2.86
N GLU A 140 14.34 -6.31 -3.55
CA GLU A 140 15.45 -7.05 -4.15
C GLU A 140 16.34 -7.77 -3.13
N ASP A 141 16.44 -7.24 -1.91
CA ASP A 141 17.16 -7.85 -0.79
C ASP A 141 16.37 -8.98 -0.11
N GLY A 142 15.15 -9.25 -0.59
CA GLY A 142 14.28 -10.30 -0.08
C GLY A 142 13.49 -9.92 1.16
N VAL A 143 13.50 -8.65 1.57
CA VAL A 143 12.75 -8.08 2.69
C VAL A 143 11.32 -7.78 2.25
N TRP A 144 10.36 -8.20 3.06
CA TRP A 144 8.96 -7.84 2.86
C TRP A 144 8.66 -6.46 3.42
N GLN A 145 8.07 -5.59 2.60
CA GLN A 145 7.65 -4.24 2.94
C GLN A 145 6.15 -4.06 2.66
N ILE A 146 5.52 -3.11 3.34
CA ILE A 146 4.12 -2.76 3.16
C ILE A 146 3.96 -1.99 1.85
N ASP A 147 3.11 -2.49 0.97
CA ASP A 147 2.77 -1.82 -0.28
C ASP A 147 1.47 -1.04 -0.10
N LEU A 148 1.58 0.28 0.00
CA LEU A 148 0.42 1.16 0.21
C LEU A 148 -0.44 1.30 -1.06
N VAL A 149 0.13 1.13 -2.25
CA VAL A 149 -0.65 1.08 -3.50
C VAL A 149 -1.47 -0.20 -3.53
N GLY A 150 -0.89 -1.34 -3.19
CA GLY A 150 -1.64 -2.58 -3.07
C GLY A 150 -2.72 -2.51 -1.98
N THR A 151 -2.40 -1.88 -0.85
CA THR A 151 -3.31 -1.82 0.31
C THR A 151 -4.44 -0.81 0.14
N LEU A 152 -4.17 0.37 -0.42
CA LEU A 152 -5.11 1.51 -0.48
C LEU A 152 -5.56 1.83 -1.91
N GLY A 153 -4.80 1.43 -2.92
CA GLY A 153 -5.06 1.69 -4.33
C GLY A 153 -6.47 1.31 -4.80
N PRO A 154 -7.09 0.20 -4.35
CA PRO A 154 -8.47 -0.10 -4.74
C PRO A 154 -9.48 0.97 -4.32
N ALA A 155 -9.28 1.59 -3.15
CA ALA A 155 -10.15 2.67 -2.67
C ALA A 155 -9.79 4.03 -3.29
N LEU A 156 -8.55 4.19 -3.74
CA LEU A 156 -8.01 5.41 -4.34
C LEU A 156 -7.84 5.31 -5.86
N ILE A 157 -8.43 4.31 -6.51
CA ILE A 157 -8.06 3.97 -7.90
C ILE A 157 -8.34 5.13 -8.87
N GLY A 158 -9.38 5.92 -8.62
CA GLY A 158 -9.67 7.12 -9.40
C GLY A 158 -8.62 8.21 -9.22
N GLN A 159 -8.14 8.43 -7.99
CA GLN A 159 -7.08 9.40 -7.70
C GLN A 159 -5.74 8.92 -8.25
N VAL A 160 -5.40 7.65 -8.06
CA VAL A 160 -4.19 7.04 -8.64
C VAL A 160 -4.22 7.20 -10.15
N ARG A 161 -5.32 6.85 -10.81
CA ARG A 161 -5.46 7.05 -12.26
C ARG A 161 -5.33 8.51 -12.69
N SER A 162 -5.91 9.44 -11.93
CA SER A 162 -5.79 10.89 -12.20
C SER A 162 -4.32 11.33 -12.29
N LEU A 163 -3.41 10.73 -11.50
CA LEU A 163 -1.98 11.04 -11.60
C LEU A 163 -1.39 10.68 -12.97
N LEU A 164 -1.83 9.56 -13.56
CA LEU A 164 -1.40 9.15 -14.90
C LEU A 164 -2.09 9.98 -16.00
N ASP A 165 -3.39 10.23 -15.86
CA ASP A 165 -4.17 11.07 -16.80
C ASP A 165 -3.58 12.48 -16.91
N ASN A 166 -3.02 13.01 -15.82
CA ASN A 166 -2.39 14.32 -15.75
C ASN A 166 -0.88 14.31 -16.07
N ALA A 167 -0.29 13.16 -16.38
CA ALA A 167 1.13 13.07 -16.73
C ALA A 167 1.37 13.70 -18.12
N GLU A 168 2.18 14.75 -18.16
CA GLU A 168 2.46 15.49 -19.39
C GLU A 168 3.38 14.70 -20.37
N ASP A 169 3.40 15.07 -21.64
CA ASP A 169 4.28 14.47 -22.66
C ASP A 169 5.72 15.03 -22.59
N ASP A 170 6.29 15.02 -21.40
CA ASP A 170 7.62 15.53 -21.08
C ASP A 170 8.41 14.58 -20.14
N GLU A 171 9.53 15.04 -19.59
CA GLU A 171 10.38 14.25 -18.70
C GLU A 171 9.71 13.95 -17.34
N ASP A 172 8.87 14.86 -16.84
CA ASP A 172 8.11 14.68 -15.61
C ASP A 172 7.05 13.59 -15.81
N GLY A 173 6.25 13.69 -16.86
CA GLY A 173 5.26 12.65 -17.17
C GLY A 173 5.89 11.31 -17.57
N ALA A 174 7.06 11.29 -18.22
CA ALA A 174 7.80 10.05 -18.47
C ALA A 174 8.22 9.36 -17.15
N THR A 175 8.63 10.13 -16.14
CA THR A 175 8.97 9.60 -14.80
C THR A 175 7.75 8.99 -14.13
N ILE A 176 6.59 9.64 -14.25
CA ILE A 176 5.32 9.13 -13.72
C ILE A 176 4.94 7.83 -14.44
N ARG A 177 4.88 7.81 -15.77
CA ARG A 177 4.54 6.60 -16.56
C ARG A 177 5.45 5.43 -16.22
N GLN A 178 6.77 5.65 -16.15
CA GLN A 178 7.71 4.61 -15.75
C GLN A 178 7.42 4.09 -14.34
N THR A 179 7.10 4.96 -13.39
CA THR A 179 6.71 4.55 -12.03
C THR A 179 5.42 3.73 -12.06
N PHE A 180 4.46 4.09 -12.90
CA PHE A 180 3.25 3.30 -13.09
C PHE A 180 3.58 1.89 -13.59
N GLU A 181 4.33 1.77 -14.68
CA GLU A 181 4.69 0.49 -15.30
C GLU A 181 5.46 -0.43 -14.35
N MET A 182 6.46 0.13 -13.66
CA MET A 182 7.39 -0.66 -12.85
C MET A 182 6.89 -0.94 -11.43
N GLU A 183 6.07 -0.04 -10.88
CA GLU A 183 5.74 -0.08 -9.45
C GLU A 183 4.25 -0.21 -9.19
N ILE A 184 3.41 0.59 -9.83
CA ILE A 184 1.98 0.67 -9.49
C ILE A 184 1.19 -0.47 -10.13
N ILE A 185 1.40 -0.72 -11.43
CA ILE A 185 0.70 -1.76 -12.18
C ILE A 185 0.93 -3.14 -11.52
N PRO A 186 2.17 -3.56 -11.18
CA PRO A 186 2.39 -4.83 -10.49
C PRO A 186 1.65 -4.94 -9.15
N SER A 187 1.61 -3.86 -8.35
CA SER A 187 0.90 -3.84 -7.07
C SER A 187 -0.62 -3.99 -7.25
N LEU A 188 -1.20 -3.29 -8.24
CA LEU A 188 -2.63 -3.39 -8.55
C LEU A 188 -3.00 -4.75 -9.18
N GLU A 189 -2.11 -5.33 -9.97
CA GLU A 189 -2.23 -6.70 -10.49
C GLU A 189 -2.24 -7.71 -9.35
N ALA A 190 -1.35 -7.57 -8.37
CA ALA A 190 -1.31 -8.44 -7.20
C ALA A 190 -2.63 -8.41 -6.42
N VAL A 191 -3.20 -7.21 -6.19
CA VAL A 191 -4.50 -7.08 -5.53
C VAL A 191 -5.62 -7.71 -6.37
N THR A 192 -5.62 -7.48 -7.68
CA THR A 192 -6.64 -8.02 -8.58
C THR A 192 -6.57 -9.55 -8.64
N ALA A 193 -5.37 -10.14 -8.57
CA ALA A 193 -5.17 -11.58 -8.50
C ALA A 193 -5.67 -12.16 -7.17
N HIS A 194 -5.53 -11.41 -6.07
CA HIS A 194 -6.04 -11.80 -4.75
C HIS A 194 -7.56 -11.68 -4.64
N ASP A 195 -8.14 -10.61 -5.18
CA ASP A 195 -9.58 -10.34 -5.19
C ASP A 195 -10.12 -10.20 -6.63
N PRO A 196 -10.25 -11.31 -7.38
CA PRO A 196 -10.75 -11.28 -8.76
C PRO A 196 -12.22 -10.87 -8.86
N ALA A 197 -12.96 -10.82 -7.73
CA ALA A 197 -14.33 -10.37 -7.70
C ALA A 197 -14.44 -8.83 -7.73
N ASN A 198 -13.36 -8.09 -7.48
CA ASN A 198 -13.32 -6.64 -7.61
C ASN A 198 -13.26 -6.20 -9.09
N LEU A 199 -14.41 -6.29 -9.76
CA LEU A 199 -14.54 -5.97 -11.19
C LEU A 199 -14.22 -4.50 -11.51
N THR A 200 -14.42 -3.59 -10.56
CA THR A 200 -14.07 -2.17 -10.73
C THR A 200 -12.56 -2.02 -10.83
N LEU A 201 -11.81 -2.56 -9.87
CA LEU A 201 -10.35 -2.52 -9.90
C LEU A 201 -9.80 -3.20 -11.16
N ALA A 202 -10.31 -4.39 -11.50
CA ALA A 202 -9.89 -5.11 -12.70
C ALA A 202 -10.17 -4.33 -13.99
N SER A 203 -11.25 -3.53 -14.02
CA SER A 203 -11.58 -2.68 -15.16
C SER A 203 -10.64 -1.47 -15.26
N GLU A 204 -10.44 -0.75 -14.17
CA GLU A 204 -9.54 0.42 -14.15
C GLU A 204 -8.09 0.02 -14.44
N LEU A 205 -7.63 -1.11 -13.89
CA LEU A 205 -6.30 -1.64 -14.19
C LEU A 205 -6.12 -1.92 -15.68
N ARG A 206 -7.15 -2.43 -16.37
CA ARG A 206 -7.11 -2.63 -17.83
C ARG A 206 -6.98 -1.32 -18.58
N VAL A 207 -7.66 -0.27 -18.13
CA VAL A 207 -7.57 1.08 -18.71
C VAL A 207 -6.16 1.63 -18.55
N LEU A 208 -5.61 1.59 -17.33
CA LEU A 208 -4.25 2.05 -17.04
C LEU A 208 -3.21 1.33 -17.92
N LYS A 209 -3.31 0.01 -18.05
CA LYS A 209 -2.42 -0.77 -18.92
C LYS A 209 -2.53 -0.35 -20.38
N SER A 210 -3.75 -0.13 -20.88
CA SER A 210 -3.97 0.34 -22.25
C SER A 210 -3.37 1.73 -22.50
N GLU A 211 -3.41 2.64 -21.53
CA GLU A 211 -2.83 3.99 -21.63
C GLU A 211 -1.30 3.95 -21.68
N LEU A 212 -0.69 2.94 -21.03
CA LEU A 212 0.75 2.68 -21.03
C LEU A 212 1.21 1.79 -22.20
N GLY A 213 0.28 1.19 -22.95
CA GLY A 213 0.62 0.24 -24.03
C GLY A 213 1.05 -1.15 -23.56
N LEU A 214 0.56 -1.60 -22.40
CA LEU A 214 0.82 -2.91 -21.76
C LEU A 214 -0.30 -3.94 -21.96
#